data_AF-A0A946RJU5-F1
#
_entry.id   AF-A0A946RJU5-F1
#
_cell.length_a   1.000
_cell.length_b   1.000
_cell.length_c   1.000
_cell.angle_alpha   90.00
_cell.angle_beta   90.00
_cell.angle_gamma   90.00
#
_symmetry.space_group_name_H-M   'P 1'
#
loop_
_entity.id
_entity.type
_entity.pdbx_description
1 polymer ?
#
loop_
_entity_poly.entity_id
_entity_poly.type
_entity_poly.pdbx_seq_one_letter_code
_entity_poly.pdbx_strand_id
1 'polypeptide(L)'
;QRTIFIEREKRTEVNNQRQEMQDRIRGGDSLILFPEGTTGTGGRVLPFQSSLFGVTENYIHPMTDDEGRPLDLMVQPVSIIYKRINCMPTNRSNRSCVAWYGDMNIGEHFRKFLNLQNVEVEVHFHEPVSRNLFKTRKELSAYCHRTIEKKVEQRLRRCDD
;
A
#
# COMPACT_ATOMS: atom_id res chain seq x y z
N GLN A 1 -9.31 0.00 17.67
CA GLN A 1 -8.31 0.44 16.67
C GLN A 1 -7.45 -0.78 16.32
N ARG A 2 -7.41 -1.24 15.05
CA ARG A 2 -6.75 -2.51 14.65
C ARG A 2 -5.61 -2.29 13.64
N THR A 3 -4.63 -1.46 13.99
CA THR A 3 -3.44 -1.23 13.15
C THR A 3 -2.27 -2.01 13.74
N ILE A 4 -1.69 -2.94 12.98
CA ILE A 4 -0.44 -3.62 13.34
C ILE A 4 0.70 -2.82 12.70
N PHE A 5 1.60 -2.27 13.52
CA PHE A 5 2.85 -1.67 13.06
C PHE A 5 3.92 -2.77 13.02
N ILE A 6 4.55 -2.97 11.87
CA ILE A 6 5.60 -3.99 11.69
C ILE A 6 6.94 -3.36 12.04
N GLU A 7 7.48 -3.72 13.21
CA GLU A 7 8.78 -3.23 13.71
C GLU A 7 9.90 -4.17 13.25
N ARG A 8 10.96 -3.60 12.64
CA ARG A 8 11.93 -4.32 11.80
C ARG A 8 13.18 -4.83 12.55
N GLU A 9 13.42 -4.43 13.79
CA GLU A 9 14.75 -4.60 14.40
C GLU A 9 15.01 -5.99 14.98
N LYS A 10 14.00 -6.84 15.15
CA LYS A 10 14.19 -8.19 15.70
C LYS A 10 13.59 -9.26 14.79
N ARG A 11 14.46 -9.98 14.08
CA ARG A 11 14.09 -11.10 13.18
C ARG A 11 13.16 -12.13 13.83
N THR A 12 13.26 -12.36 15.15
CA THR A 12 12.39 -13.26 15.90
C THR A 12 10.97 -12.70 16.06
N GLU A 13 10.83 -11.39 16.27
CA GLU A 13 9.53 -10.71 16.38
C GLU A 13 8.81 -10.63 15.03
N VAL A 14 9.54 -10.51 13.92
CA VAL A 14 8.97 -10.47 12.56
C VAL A 14 8.18 -11.75 12.21
N ASN A 15 8.68 -12.92 12.60
CA ASN A 15 7.96 -14.19 12.36
C ASN A 15 6.68 -14.28 13.20
N ASN A 16 6.73 -13.83 14.46
CA ASN A 16 5.57 -13.82 15.36
C ASN A 16 4.50 -12.83 14.87
N GLN A 17 4.91 -11.62 14.44
CA GLN A 17 4.01 -10.63 13.86
C GLN A 17 3.37 -11.14 12.56
N ARG A 18 4.13 -11.88 11.73
CA ARG A 18 3.58 -12.51 10.52
C ARG A 18 2.50 -13.53 10.86
N GLN A 19 2.73 -14.38 11.86
CA GLN A 19 1.75 -15.36 12.28
C GLN A 19 0.48 -14.68 12.81
N GLU A 20 0.62 -13.64 13.63
CA GLU A 20 -0.51 -12.85 14.11
C GLU A 20 -1.32 -12.24 12.96
N MET A 21 -0.66 -11.66 11.95
CA MET A 21 -1.33 -11.13 10.77
C MET A 21 -2.08 -12.23 10.00
N GLN A 22 -1.48 -13.41 9.84
CA GLN A 22 -2.16 -14.54 9.19
C GLN A 22 -3.37 -15.01 9.98
N ASP A 23 -3.26 -15.10 11.30
CA ASP A 23 -4.35 -15.54 12.18
C ASP A 23 -5.51 -14.54 12.17
N ARG A 24 -5.22 -13.24 12.07
CA ARG A 24 -6.26 -12.22 11.86
C ARG A 24 -6.96 -12.35 10.51
N ILE A 25 -6.21 -12.55 9.42
CA ILE A 25 -6.82 -12.76 8.10
C ILE A 25 -7.67 -14.04 8.12
N ARG A 26 -7.23 -15.12 8.78
CA ARG A 26 -8.05 -16.33 8.99
C ARG A 26 -9.28 -16.05 9.86
N GLY A 27 -9.19 -15.13 10.82
CA GLY A 27 -10.33 -14.64 11.59
C GLY A 27 -11.36 -13.84 10.78
N GLY A 28 -11.10 -13.58 9.49
CA GLY A 28 -11.97 -12.79 8.61
C GLY A 28 -11.63 -11.29 8.56
N ASP A 29 -10.53 -10.86 9.21
CA ASP A 29 -10.12 -9.46 9.17
C ASP A 29 -9.41 -9.11 7.85
N SER A 30 -9.72 -7.93 7.30
CA SER A 30 -8.99 -7.37 6.16
C SER A 30 -7.68 -6.72 6.61
N LEU A 31 -6.59 -7.02 5.89
CA LEU A 31 -5.26 -6.43 6.14
C LEU A 31 -4.92 -5.40 5.07
N ILE A 32 -4.55 -4.19 5.49
CA ILE A 32 -4.00 -3.15 4.61
C ILE A 32 -2.49 -3.08 4.84
N LEU A 33 -1.72 -3.15 3.76
CA LEU A 33 -0.26 -3.09 3.78
C LEU A 33 0.21 -1.85 3.01
N PHE A 34 1.20 -1.15 3.56
CA PHE A 34 1.93 -0.08 2.87
C PHE A 34 3.32 -0.59 2.49
N PRO A 35 3.47 -1.21 1.30
CA PRO A 35 4.66 -1.98 0.95
C PRO A 35 5.91 -1.13 0.72
N GLU A 36 5.78 0.18 0.55
CA GLU A 36 6.92 1.11 0.43
C GLU A 36 7.70 1.25 1.75
N GLY A 37 7.05 1.00 2.89
CA GLY A 37 7.66 1.06 4.22
C GLY A 37 8.11 2.44 4.67
N THR A 38 7.78 3.49 3.91
CA THR A 38 7.98 4.91 4.21
C THR A 38 7.04 5.72 3.30
N THR A 39 6.83 7.00 3.60
CA THR A 39 6.01 7.89 2.78
C THR A 39 6.87 8.47 1.66
N GLY A 40 6.58 8.10 0.40
CA GLY A 40 7.23 8.67 -0.77
C GLY A 40 6.77 10.09 -1.11
N THR A 41 7.48 10.74 -2.04
CA THR A 41 7.21 12.13 -2.45
C THR A 41 5.99 12.30 -3.37
N GLY A 42 5.21 11.23 -3.60
CA GLY A 42 4.00 11.22 -4.44
C GLY A 42 4.23 11.33 -5.96
N GLY A 43 5.46 11.63 -6.40
CA GLY A 43 5.80 11.76 -7.82
C GLY A 43 6.20 10.45 -8.52
N ARG A 44 6.46 9.39 -7.74
CA ARG A 44 6.73 8.02 -8.22
C ARG A 44 6.41 7.04 -7.10
N VAL A 45 6.06 5.81 -7.47
CA VAL A 45 5.88 4.70 -6.53
C VAL A 45 7.26 4.23 -6.07
N LEU A 46 7.47 4.06 -4.76
CA LEU A 46 8.73 3.53 -4.25
C LEU A 46 8.77 2.01 -4.40
N PRO A 47 9.97 1.39 -4.51
CA PRO A 47 10.09 -0.06 -4.60
C PRO A 47 9.39 -0.77 -3.43
N PHE A 48 8.56 -1.75 -3.75
CA PHE A 48 7.84 -2.52 -2.74
C PHE A 48 8.77 -3.47 -2.00
N GLN A 49 8.71 -3.44 -0.67
CA GLN A 49 9.38 -4.39 0.21
C GLN A 49 8.63 -5.73 0.16
N SER A 50 9.12 -6.63 -0.68
CA SER A 50 8.57 -7.99 -0.83
C SER A 50 8.49 -8.78 0.49
N SER A 51 9.25 -8.39 1.52
CA SER A 51 9.19 -8.99 2.84
C SER A 51 7.80 -8.90 3.47
N LEU A 52 7.11 -7.78 3.27
CA LEU A 52 5.77 -7.51 3.80
C LEU A 52 4.69 -8.39 3.17
N PHE A 53 4.89 -8.82 1.93
CA PHE A 53 4.03 -9.82 1.27
C PHE A 53 4.23 -11.24 1.83
N GLY A 54 5.17 -11.44 2.76
CA GLY A 54 5.40 -12.74 3.41
C GLY A 54 4.19 -13.29 4.15
N VAL A 55 3.24 -12.44 4.58
CA VAL A 55 1.96 -12.87 5.18
C VAL A 55 1.13 -13.73 4.24
N THR A 56 1.31 -13.57 2.92
CA THR A 56 0.60 -14.33 1.90
C THR A 56 1.21 -15.70 1.61
N GLU A 57 2.44 -15.96 2.08
CA GLU A 57 3.10 -17.26 1.84
C GLU A 57 2.54 -18.34 2.76
N ASN A 58 2.26 -19.51 2.18
CA ASN A 58 1.68 -20.66 2.87
C ASN A 58 0.37 -20.35 3.61
N TYR A 59 -0.33 -19.29 3.19
CA TYR A 59 -1.65 -18.98 3.70
C TYR A 59 -2.66 -19.96 3.12
N ILE A 60 -3.46 -20.56 3.99
CA ILE A 60 -4.59 -21.42 3.63
C ILE A 60 -5.83 -20.74 4.21
N HIS A 61 -6.79 -20.46 3.34
CA HIS A 61 -8.03 -19.82 3.73
C HIS A 61 -8.91 -20.80 4.53
N PRO A 62 -9.54 -20.36 5.63
CA PRO A 62 -10.32 -21.24 6.49
C PRO A 62 -11.67 -21.65 5.86
N MET A 63 -12.22 -20.80 4.98
CA MET A 63 -13.42 -21.14 4.21
C MET A 63 -13.04 -21.91 2.95
N THR A 64 -13.92 -22.81 2.53
CA THR A 64 -13.82 -23.57 1.28
C THR A 64 -14.90 -23.15 0.28
N ASP A 65 -14.66 -23.45 -0.99
CA ASP A 65 -15.70 -23.45 -2.02
C ASP A 65 -16.67 -24.64 -1.86
N ASP A 66 -17.67 -24.72 -2.74
CA ASP A 66 -18.68 -25.78 -2.76
C ASP A 66 -18.09 -27.19 -2.99
N GLU A 67 -16.87 -27.26 -3.53
CA GLU A 67 -16.12 -28.51 -3.78
C GLU A 67 -15.18 -28.87 -2.61
N GLY A 68 -15.19 -28.09 -1.52
CA GLY A 68 -14.36 -28.32 -0.33
C GLY A 68 -12.91 -27.87 -0.48
N ARG A 69 -12.56 -27.08 -1.51
CA ARG A 69 -11.22 -26.53 -1.70
C ARG A 69 -11.08 -25.21 -0.94
N PRO A 70 -9.97 -24.95 -0.22
CA PRO A 70 -9.74 -23.66 0.42
C PRO A 70 -9.85 -22.51 -0.58
N LEU A 71 -10.54 -21.43 -0.20
CA LEU A 71 -10.59 -20.23 -1.04
C LEU A 71 -9.21 -19.61 -1.22
N ASP A 72 -9.06 -18.84 -2.29
CA ASP A 72 -7.82 -18.13 -2.57
C ASP A 72 -7.70 -16.87 -1.70
N LEU A 73 -6.48 -16.54 -1.27
CA LEU A 73 -6.20 -15.24 -0.68
C LEU A 73 -6.17 -14.17 -1.77
N MET A 74 -7.17 -13.29 -1.76
CA MET A 74 -7.26 -12.18 -2.70
C MET A 74 -6.45 -10.99 -2.23
N VAL A 75 -5.68 -10.40 -3.15
CA VAL A 75 -4.88 -9.20 -2.92
C VAL A 75 -5.39 -8.11 -3.84
N GLN A 76 -5.79 -6.98 -3.25
CA GLN A 76 -6.34 -5.84 -3.96
C GLN A 76 -5.29 -4.72 -4.03
N PRO A 77 -4.65 -4.46 -5.19
CA PRO A 77 -3.82 -3.28 -5.34
C PRO A 77 -4.71 -2.03 -5.28
N VAL A 78 -4.25 -1.01 -4.56
CA VAL A 78 -4.92 0.29 -4.45
C VAL A 78 -3.90 1.38 -4.68
N SER A 79 -4.20 2.33 -5.56
CA SER A 79 -3.38 3.53 -5.76
C SER A 79 -4.08 4.75 -5.18
N ILE A 80 -3.36 5.53 -4.40
CA ILE A 80 -3.82 6.83 -3.88
C ILE A 80 -2.99 7.91 -4.58
N ILE A 81 -3.65 8.82 -5.26
CA ILE A 81 -3.02 9.82 -6.12
C ILE A 81 -3.49 11.21 -5.68
N TYR A 82 -2.55 12.06 -5.30
CA TYR A 82 -2.80 13.46 -4.95
C TYR A 82 -2.71 14.32 -6.21
N LYS A 83 -3.87 14.74 -6.74
CA LYS A 83 -3.98 15.46 -8.02
C LYS A 83 -3.68 16.95 -7.93
N ARG A 84 -4.24 17.62 -6.92
CA ARG A 84 -4.16 19.07 -6.76
C ARG A 84 -4.09 19.40 -5.30
N ILE A 85 -3.19 20.31 -4.95
CA ILE A 85 -3.06 20.81 -3.59
C ILE A 85 -3.05 22.32 -3.65
N ASN A 86 -3.97 22.94 -2.90
CA ASN A 86 -4.28 24.36 -2.95
C ASN A 86 -4.61 24.85 -4.38
N CYS A 87 -5.49 24.12 -5.08
CA CYS A 87 -6.01 24.47 -6.42
C CYS A 87 -4.94 24.55 -7.54
N MET A 88 -3.68 24.18 -7.26
CA MET A 88 -2.60 24.14 -8.22
C MET A 88 -2.36 22.69 -8.69
N PRO A 89 -2.16 22.43 -10.00
CA PRO A 89 -1.69 21.13 -10.50
C PRO A 89 -0.34 20.77 -9.89
N THR A 90 -0.08 19.49 -9.61
CA THR A 90 1.16 19.04 -8.97
C THR A 90 2.38 19.12 -9.91
N ASN A 91 2.98 20.30 -10.05
CA ASN A 91 4.22 20.58 -10.79
C ASN A 91 5.46 20.07 -10.02
N ARG A 92 6.54 19.67 -10.72
CA ARG A 92 7.88 19.35 -10.15
C ARG A 92 8.37 20.35 -9.09
N SER A 93 7.98 21.62 -9.19
CA SER A 93 8.30 22.72 -8.27
C SER A 93 7.37 22.88 -7.05
N ASN A 94 6.16 22.26 -7.03
CA ASN A 94 5.26 22.28 -5.86
C ASN A 94 5.15 20.93 -5.13
N ARG A 95 5.76 19.87 -5.68
CA ARG A 95 5.79 18.51 -5.09
C ARG A 95 6.34 18.49 -3.66
N SER A 96 7.18 19.44 -3.29
CA SER A 96 7.78 19.58 -1.97
C SER A 96 6.83 20.06 -0.86
N CYS A 97 5.62 20.51 -1.19
CA CYS A 97 4.64 20.92 -0.19
C CYS A 97 3.77 19.77 0.35
N VAL A 98 3.92 18.56 -0.21
CA VAL A 98 2.98 17.43 -0.03
C VAL A 98 3.73 16.14 0.23
N ALA A 99 4.87 15.97 -0.44
CA ALA A 99 5.83 14.94 -0.17
C ALA A 99 6.31 15.05 1.28
N TRP A 100 6.01 14.04 2.09
CA TRP A 100 6.56 13.89 3.43
C TRP A 100 8.10 13.85 3.34
N TYR A 101 8.77 14.89 3.83
CA TYR A 101 10.22 14.95 3.92
C TYR A 101 10.68 14.60 5.36
N GLY A 102 11.39 13.48 5.51
CA GLY A 102 12.31 13.22 6.63
C GLY A 102 11.72 12.99 8.04
N ASP A 103 12.59 13.19 9.05
CA ASP A 103 12.37 13.09 10.51
C ASP A 103 11.52 14.26 11.08
N MET A 104 10.48 14.71 10.36
CA MET A 104 9.65 15.81 10.85
C MET A 104 8.52 15.28 11.74
N ASN A 105 8.44 15.87 12.94
CA ASN A 105 7.48 15.53 13.98
C ASN A 105 6.03 15.60 13.46
N ILE A 106 5.31 14.48 13.52
CA ILE A 106 3.96 14.23 12.96
C ILE A 106 2.97 15.37 13.24
N GLY A 107 3.06 16.03 14.40
CA GLY A 107 2.12 17.06 14.82
C GLY A 107 2.17 18.38 14.04
N GLU A 108 3.35 18.82 13.60
CA GLU A 108 3.49 20.12 12.93
C GLU A 108 3.09 20.06 11.45
N HIS A 109 3.34 18.92 10.80
CA HIS A 109 2.92 18.69 9.42
C HIS A 109 1.40 18.47 9.31
N PHE A 110 0.78 17.80 10.27
CA PHE A 110 -0.67 17.63 10.29
C PHE A 110 -1.40 18.98 10.38
N ARG A 111 -0.88 19.94 11.17
CA ARG A 111 -1.41 21.33 11.19
C ARG A 111 -1.21 22.06 9.86
N LYS A 112 -0.06 21.92 9.21
CA LYS A 112 0.18 22.51 7.87
C LYS A 112 -0.73 21.89 6.80
N PHE A 113 -1.00 20.59 6.89
CA PHE A 113 -1.93 19.87 6.03
C PHE A 113 -3.38 20.30 6.25
N LEU A 114 -3.80 20.49 7.50
CA LEU A 114 -5.12 21.03 7.84
C LEU A 114 -5.31 22.49 7.39
N ASN A 115 -4.22 23.23 7.21
CA ASN A 115 -4.23 24.59 6.66
C ASN A 115 -4.23 24.62 5.10
N LEU A 116 -4.19 23.46 4.43
CA LEU A 116 -4.38 23.38 2.97
C LEU A 116 -5.86 23.54 2.67
N GLN A 117 -6.22 24.51 1.82
CA GLN A 117 -7.64 24.84 1.59
C GLN A 117 -8.37 23.82 0.71
N ASN A 118 -7.66 23.11 -0.17
CA ASN A 118 -8.24 22.07 -1.03
C ASN A 118 -7.20 21.01 -1.39
N VAL A 119 -7.51 19.74 -1.15
CA VAL A 119 -6.71 18.57 -1.56
C VAL A 119 -7.60 17.64 -2.38
N GLU A 120 -7.27 17.46 -3.66
CA GLU A 120 -7.94 16.50 -4.53
C GLU A 120 -7.19 15.18 -4.49
N VAL A 121 -7.85 14.13 -3.97
CA VAL A 121 -7.32 12.77 -3.89
C VAL A 121 -8.15 11.84 -4.77
N GLU A 122 -7.49 11.11 -5.67
CA GLU A 122 -8.09 9.99 -6.37
C GLU A 122 -7.65 8.67 -5.73
N VAL A 123 -8.61 7.82 -5.41
CA VAL A 123 -8.34 6.44 -4.97
C VAL A 123 -8.77 5.50 -6.09
N HIS A 124 -7.83 4.71 -6.59
CA HIS A 124 -8.07 3.74 -7.65
C HIS A 124 -7.92 2.33 -7.08
N PHE A 125 -9.04 1.60 -7.06
CA PHE A 125 -9.06 0.17 -6.80
C PHE A 125 -8.81 -0.56 -8.12
N HIS A 126 -7.79 -1.42 -8.15
CA HIS A 126 -7.46 -2.22 -9.33
C HIS A 126 -8.27 -3.52 -9.35
N GLU A 127 -7.97 -4.46 -10.24
CA GLU A 127 -8.60 -5.78 -10.16
C GLU A 127 -7.98 -6.57 -8.99
N PRO A 128 -8.79 -7.21 -8.12
CA PRO A 128 -8.27 -8.15 -7.14
C PRO A 128 -7.55 -9.32 -7.83
N VAL A 129 -6.41 -9.73 -7.30
CA VAL A 129 -5.66 -10.87 -7.81
C VAL A 129 -5.49 -11.95 -6.76
N SER A 130 -5.68 -13.20 -7.16
CA SER A 130 -5.40 -14.34 -6.28
C SER A 130 -3.89 -14.48 -6.05
N ARG A 131 -3.50 -14.73 -4.80
CA ARG A 131 -2.13 -15.09 -4.43
C ARG A 131 -1.64 -16.33 -5.18
N ASN A 132 -2.52 -17.25 -5.54
CA ASN A 132 -2.17 -18.54 -6.15
C ASN A 132 -1.71 -18.41 -7.61
N LEU A 133 -1.95 -17.26 -8.25
CA LEU A 133 -1.42 -16.94 -9.58
C LEU A 133 0.10 -16.69 -9.60
N PHE A 134 0.73 -16.54 -8.43
CA PHE A 134 2.15 -16.20 -8.29
C PHE A 134 2.91 -17.31 -7.57
N LYS A 135 4.14 -17.61 -7.99
CA LYS A 135 4.96 -18.65 -7.33
C LYS A 135 5.55 -18.14 -6.02
N THR A 136 5.95 -16.87 -5.99
CA THR A 136 6.67 -16.29 -4.86
C THR A 136 6.04 -14.97 -4.40
N ARG A 137 6.25 -14.60 -3.13
CA ARG A 137 5.85 -13.26 -2.63
C ARG A 137 6.51 -12.12 -3.42
N LYS A 138 7.70 -12.35 -3.99
CA LYS A 138 8.43 -11.38 -4.80
C LYS A 138 7.70 -11.10 -6.11
N GLU A 139 7.18 -12.14 -6.77
CA GLU A 139 6.41 -11.99 -8.00
C GLU A 139 5.11 -11.22 -7.78
N LEU A 140 4.36 -11.57 -6.72
CA LEU A 140 3.15 -10.84 -6.33
C LEU A 140 3.47 -9.37 -6.03
N SER A 141 4.50 -9.12 -5.21
CA SER A 141 4.94 -7.77 -4.87
C SER A 141 5.31 -6.95 -6.12
N ALA A 142 6.04 -7.56 -7.05
CA ALA A 142 6.44 -6.89 -8.29
C ALA A 142 5.25 -6.64 -9.23
N TYR A 143 4.28 -7.56 -9.28
CA TYR A 143 3.03 -7.36 -10.01
C TYR A 143 2.24 -6.18 -9.45
N CYS A 144 1.99 -6.15 -8.13
CA CYS A 144 1.28 -5.06 -7.48
C CYS A 144 1.98 -3.71 -7.69
N HIS A 145 3.32 -3.68 -7.56
CA HIS A 145 4.11 -2.48 -7.83
C HIS A 145 3.89 -1.96 -9.24
N ARG A 146 4.10 -2.80 -10.27
CA ARG A 146 3.93 -2.40 -11.67
C ARG A 146 2.52 -1.91 -11.99
N THR A 147 1.51 -2.57 -11.43
CA THR A 147 0.09 -2.20 -11.61
C THR A 147 -0.19 -0.81 -11.05
N ILE A 148 0.31 -0.53 -9.84
CA ILE A 148 0.14 0.77 -9.17
C ILE A 148 0.98 1.85 -9.88
N GLU A 149 2.24 1.58 -10.18
CA GLU A 149 3.16 2.48 -10.88
C GLU A 149 2.60 2.93 -12.23
N LYS A 150 2.14 1.99 -13.06
CA LYS A 150 1.53 2.29 -14.37
C LYS A 150 0.33 3.23 -14.22
N LYS A 151 -0.51 3.04 -13.20
CA LYS A 151 -1.68 3.91 -12.97
C LYS A 151 -1.29 5.30 -12.51
N VAL A 152 -0.32 5.39 -11.60
CA VAL A 152 0.23 6.66 -11.11
C VAL A 152 0.83 7.44 -12.28
N GLU A 153 1.67 6.82 -13.11
CA GLU A 153 2.26 7.46 -14.29
C GLU A 153 1.21 7.94 -15.29
N GLN A 154 0.21 7.12 -15.61
CA GLN A 154 -0.89 7.51 -16.51
C GLN A 154 -1.64 8.74 -16.01
N ARG A 155 -1.84 8.86 -14.69
CA ARG A 155 -2.60 9.95 -14.09
C ARG A 155 -1.78 11.21 -13.92
N LEU A 156 -0.49 11.10 -13.60
CA LEU A 156 0.41 12.25 -13.52
C LEU A 156 0.62 12.92 -14.87
N ARG A 157 0.78 12.14 -15.96
CA ARG A 157 0.93 12.72 -17.32
C ARG A 157 -0.27 13.54 -17.77
N ARG A 158 -1.48 13.17 -17.34
CA ARG A 158 -2.73 13.86 -17.72
C ARG A 158 -2.98 15.16 -16.93
N CYS A 159 -2.17 15.46 -15.92
CA CYS A 159 -2.24 16.72 -15.18
C CYS A 159 -1.29 17.80 -15.75
N ASP A 160 -0.39 17.42 -16.67
CA ASP A 160 0.57 18.33 -17.33
C ASP A 160 0.00 18.94 -18.63
N ASP A 161 -1.17 18.48 -19.09
CA ASP A 161 -1.96 19.01 -20.23
C ASP A 161 -3.14 19.88 -19.74
#